data_AF-Q8DR44-F1
#
_entry.id   AF-Q8DR44-F1
#
_cell.length_a   1.000
_cell.length_b   1.000
_cell.length_c   1.000
_cell.angle_alpha   90.00
_cell.angle_beta   90.00
_cell.angle_gamma   90.00
#
_symmetry.space_group_name_H-M   'P 1'
#
loop_
_entity.id
_entity.type
_entity.pdbx_description
1 polymer ?
#
loop_
_entity_poly.entity_id
_entity_poly.type
_entity_poly.pdbx_seq_one_letter_code
_entity_poly.pdbx_strand_id
1 'polypeptide(L)' 'MSLADLLEELEAAKDSKKARPMEAYMRHQFSFLGIAVPERNKLYKNIY' A
#
# COMPACT_ATOMS: atom_id res chain seq x y z
N MET A 1 -9.26 -1.44 14.78
CA MET A 1 -9.62 -1.63 13.36
C MET A 1 -9.61 -3.10 13.03
N SER A 2 -10.53 -3.57 12.21
CA SER A 2 -10.50 -4.90 11.62
C SER A 2 -9.42 -4.96 10.53
N LEU A 3 -8.98 -6.18 10.16
CA LEU A 3 -8.08 -6.35 9.00
C LEU A 3 -8.71 -5.80 7.71
N ALA A 4 -10.03 -5.90 7.58
CA ALA A 4 -10.75 -5.37 6.42
C ALA A 4 -10.66 -3.84 6.36
N ASP A 5 -10.84 -3.16 7.50
CA ASP A 5 -10.73 -1.69 7.58
C ASP A 5 -9.32 -1.24 7.18
N LEU A 6 -8.30 -1.95 7.64
CA LEU A 6 -6.91 -1.63 7.28
C LEU A 6 -6.65 -1.81 5.77
N LEU A 7 -7.18 -2.88 5.17
CA LEU A 7 -7.03 -3.11 3.73
C LEU A 7 -7.72 -2.01 2.91
N GLU A 8 -8.89 -1.56 3.36
CA GLU A 8 -9.61 -0.45 2.73
C GLU A 8 -8.82 0.87 2.84
N GLU A 9 -8.26 1.18 4.01
CA GLU A 9 -7.41 2.36 4.19
C GLU A 9 -6.14 2.33 3.32
N LEU A 10 -5.51 1.15 3.20
CA LEU A 10 -4.33 0.96 2.35
C LEU A 10 -4.67 1.12 0.87
N GLU A 11 -5.76 0.51 0.41
CA GLU A 11 -6.17 0.65 -1.00
C GLU A 11 -6.56 2.10 -1.32
N ALA A 12 -7.20 2.81 -0.38
CA ALA A 12 -7.52 4.23 -0.51
C ALA A 12 -6.26 5.12 -0.58
N ALA A 13 -5.17 4.73 0.09
CA ALA A 13 -3.89 5.43 0.07
C ALA A 13 -2.98 5.10 -1.13
N LYS A 14 -3.43 4.20 -2.02
CA LYS A 14 -2.65 3.72 -3.17
C LYS A 14 -2.24 4.83 -4.13
N ASP A 15 -0.95 4.86 -4.48
CA ASP A 15 -0.39 5.76 -5.49
C ASP A 15 -0.06 4.97 -6.76
N SER A 16 -0.97 5.00 -7.73
CA SER A 16 -0.81 4.28 -9.00
C SER A 16 0.41 4.72 -9.81
N LYS A 17 0.88 5.96 -9.67
CA LYS A 17 2.06 6.46 -10.39
C LYS A 17 3.34 5.85 -9.83
N LYS A 18 3.39 5.65 -8.52
CA LYS A 18 4.51 4.95 -7.85
C LYS A 18 4.39 3.43 -7.90
N ALA A 19 3.16 2.91 -8.00
CA ALA A 19 2.88 1.48 -8.15
C ALA A 19 3.48 0.91 -9.43
N ARG A 20 3.15 1.50 -10.58
CA ARG A 20 3.46 0.96 -11.91
C ARG A 20 4.96 0.66 -12.14
N PRO A 21 5.90 1.57 -11.82
CA PRO A 21 7.33 1.27 -11.98
C PRO A 21 7.78 0.09 -11.11
N MET A 22 7.22 -0.05 -9.91
CA MET A 22 7.56 -1.14 -9.01
C MET A 22 6.99 -2.48 -9.49
N GLU A 23 5.74 -2.49 -9.97
CA GLU A 23 5.15 -3.68 -10.57
C GLU A 23 5.95 -4.12 -11.81
N ALA A 24 6.35 -3.18 -12.67
CA ALA A 24 7.21 -3.47 -13.81
C ALA A 24 8.58 -4.02 -13.39
N TYR A 25 9.20 -3.45 -12.35
CA TYR A 25 10.44 -3.97 -11.75
C TYR A 25 10.27 -5.41 -11.27
N MET A 26 9.12 -5.72 -10.67
CA MET A 26 8.73 -7.06 -10.22
C MET A 26 8.15 -7.94 -11.34
N ARG A 27 8.26 -7.52 -12.61
CA ARG A 27 7.74 -8.24 -13.79
C ARG A 27 6.26 -8.59 -13.69
N HIS A 28 5.48 -7.71 -13.07
CA HIS A 28 4.04 -7.86 -12.84
C HIS A 28 3.65 -9.14 -12.08
N GLN A 29 4.58 -9.75 -11.35
CA GLN A 29 4.29 -10.94 -10.51
C GLN A 29 3.54 -10.59 -9.23
N PHE A 30 3.64 -9.33 -8.79
CA PHE A 30 3.01 -8.84 -7.57
C PHE A 30 2.40 -7.48 -7.81
N SER A 31 1.25 -7.24 -7.19
CA SER A 31 0.62 -5.92 -7.11
C SER A 31 1.36 -5.06 -6.10
N PHE A 32 1.54 -3.78 -6.40
CA PHE A 32 2.19 -2.83 -5.49
C PHE A 32 1.28 -1.62 -5.25
N LEU A 33 1.13 -1.19 -4.00
CA LEU A 33 0.26 -0.05 -3.68
C LEU A 33 0.92 1.32 -3.93
N GLY A 34 2.23 1.38 -4.11
CA GLY A 34 2.93 2.66 -4.30
C GLY A 34 3.01 3.53 -3.04
N ILE A 35 2.62 3.01 -1.88
CA ILE A 35 2.68 3.73 -0.60
C ILE A 35 4.11 3.68 -0.08
N ALA A 36 4.68 4.85 0.22
CA ALA A 36 6.00 4.93 0.82
C ALA A 36 5.95 4.49 2.31
N VAL A 37 7.08 3.99 2.81
CA VAL A 37 7.18 3.37 4.13
C VAL A 37 6.71 4.30 5.27
N PRO A 38 7.08 5.59 5.31
CA PRO A 38 6.62 6.49 6.37
C PRO A 38 5.10 6.66 6.41
N GLU A 39 4.45 6.81 5.25
CA GLU A 39 3.00 6.95 5.13
C GLU A 39 2.30 5.64 5.51
N ARG A 40 2.82 4.52 5.03
CA ARG A 40 2.31 3.19 5.35
C ARG A 40 2.36 2.90 6.85
N ASN A 41 3.45 3.26 7.52
CA ASN A 41 3.61 3.06 8.95
C ASN A 41 2.61 3.90 9.79
N LYS A 42 2.18 5.06 9.28
CA LYS A 42 1.16 5.88 9.96
C LYS A 42 -0.21 5.17 9.97
N LEU A 43 -0.55 4.46 8.88
CA LEU A 43 -1.81 3.71 8.79
C LEU A 43 -1.87 2.56 9.81
N TYR A 44 -0.76 1.84 10.00
CA TYR A 44 -0.70 0.72 10.96
C TYR A 44 -0.66 1.14 12.43
N LYS A 45 -0.28 2.39 12.73
CA LYS A 45 -0.04 2.83 14.12
C LYS A 45 -1.27 2.73 15.02
N ASN A 46 -2.46 2.62 14.45
CA ASN A 46 -3.71 2.49 15.19
C ASN A 46 -4.12 1.03 15.45
N ILE A 47 -3.34 0.05 14.98
CA ILE A 47 -3.62 -1.38 15.09
C ILE A 47 -2.80 -2.07 16.18
N TYR A 48 -1.60 -1.54 16.47
CA TYR A 48 -0.69 -2.01 17.52
C TYR A 48 -0.43 -0.90 18.53
#